data_AF-A0AAU7XWG7-F1
#
_entry.id   AF-A0AAU7XWG7-F1
#
_cell.length_a   1.000
_cell.length_b   1.000
_cell.length_c   1.000
_cell.angle_alpha   90.00
_cell.angle_beta   90.00
_cell.angle_gamma   90.00
#
_symmetry.space_group_name_H-M   'P 1'
#
loop_
_entity.id
_entity.type
_entity.pdbx_description
1 polymer ?
#
loop_
_entity_poly.entity_id
_entity_poly.type
_entity_poly.pdbx_seq_one_letter_code
_entity_poly.pdbx_strand_id
1 'polypeptide(L)'
;MESNLDRSLVEELLAAPGLMRQCLLHALTTPVEVLEFRTRDEGLCDARFYYCGKAQAATPAQALIALLNRELHQVEEWALEETTPEHVGDLMERWLLPELANAQPTRVDIDKATLEITSLGDTIRSAILARHADTGRPYHSDRWGIFRDGQPQPLDTPILPEPLIAPALALQDSWNEKLYFCETRDTWLLYSWATGA
;
A
#
# COMPACT_ATOMS: atom_id res chain seq x y z
N MET A 1 -2.82 -19.49 14.57
CA MET A 1 -1.83 -19.55 13.48
C MET A 1 -1.09 -18.24 13.58
N GLU A 2 0.17 -18.27 14.02
CA GLU A 2 0.97 -17.03 14.10
C GLU A 2 1.21 -16.54 12.68
N SER A 3 1.01 -15.24 12.47
CA SER A 3 1.30 -14.60 11.20
C SER A 3 2.82 -14.52 11.00
N ASN A 4 3.32 -15.13 9.93
CA ASN A 4 4.73 -15.14 9.54
C ASN A 4 5.04 -13.97 8.58
N LEU A 5 4.56 -12.77 8.90
CA LEU A 5 5.03 -11.56 8.20
C LEU A 5 6.45 -11.24 8.64
N ASP A 6 7.41 -11.89 8.00
CA ASP A 6 8.82 -11.67 8.24
C ASP A 6 9.63 -11.71 6.94
N ARG A 7 10.93 -11.50 7.07
CA ARG A 7 11.87 -11.43 5.96
C ARG A 7 11.88 -12.70 5.10
N SER A 8 11.55 -13.87 5.65
CA SER A 8 11.56 -15.14 4.90
C SER A 8 10.54 -15.13 3.77
N LEU A 9 9.44 -14.37 3.88
CA LEU A 9 8.47 -14.20 2.81
C LEU A 9 9.09 -13.61 1.54
N VAL A 10 9.91 -12.57 1.71
CA VAL A 10 10.60 -11.90 0.59
C VAL A 10 11.70 -12.80 0.04
N GLU A 11 12.45 -13.48 0.91
CA GLU A 11 13.49 -14.43 0.50
C GLU A 11 12.92 -15.60 -0.30
N GLU A 12 11.76 -16.14 0.09
CA GLU A 12 11.05 -17.19 -0.64
C GLU A 12 10.64 -16.72 -2.04
N LEU A 13 10.03 -15.53 -2.13
CA LEU A 13 9.62 -14.92 -3.39
C LEU A 13 10.80 -14.68 -4.35
N LEU A 14 11.96 -14.28 -3.83
CA LEU A 14 13.19 -14.10 -4.59
C LEU A 14 13.84 -15.43 -5.00
N ALA A 15 13.79 -16.44 -4.13
CA ALA A 15 14.39 -17.76 -4.37
C ALA A 15 13.55 -18.63 -5.34
N ALA A 16 12.24 -18.36 -5.46
CA ALA A 16 11.32 -19.14 -6.28
C ALA A 16 10.58 -18.28 -7.32
N PRO A 17 11.20 -17.97 -8.48
CA PRO A 17 10.55 -17.21 -9.55
C PRO A 17 9.23 -17.82 -10.05
N GLY A 18 9.09 -19.15 -9.97
CA GLY A 18 7.83 -19.83 -10.29
C GLY A 18 6.68 -19.46 -9.35
N LEU A 19 6.97 -19.29 -8.05
CA LEU A 19 6.01 -18.83 -7.05
C LEU A 19 5.63 -17.37 -7.31
N MET A 20 6.60 -16.51 -7.58
CA MET A 20 6.38 -15.10 -7.92
C MET A 20 5.44 -14.97 -9.12
N ARG A 21 5.76 -15.68 -10.22
CA ARG A 21 4.94 -15.70 -11.42
C ARG A 21 3.50 -16.16 -11.14
N GLN A 22 3.33 -17.20 -10.33
CA GLN A 22 2.01 -17.69 -9.93
C GLN A 22 1.24 -16.65 -9.11
N CYS A 23 1.90 -15.98 -8.16
CA CYS A 23 1.29 -14.93 -7.35
C CYS A 23 0.89 -13.73 -8.22
N LEU A 24 1.70 -13.35 -9.21
CA LEU A 24 1.37 -12.31 -10.19
C LEU A 24 0.17 -12.67 -11.06
N LEU A 25 0.11 -13.89 -11.57
CA LEU A 25 -1.06 -14.35 -12.34
C LEU A 25 -2.35 -14.30 -11.50
N HIS A 26 -2.25 -14.66 -10.22
CA HIS A 26 -3.36 -14.54 -9.27
C HIS A 26 -3.73 -13.07 -9.02
N ALA A 27 -2.72 -12.20 -8.87
CA ALA A 27 -2.88 -10.77 -8.64
C ALA A 27 -3.69 -10.07 -9.74
N LEU A 28 -3.57 -10.49 -11.01
CA LEU A 28 -4.35 -9.93 -12.13
C LEU A 28 -5.88 -10.04 -11.94
N THR A 29 -6.33 -10.98 -11.11
CA THR A 29 -7.74 -11.23 -10.84
C THR A 29 -8.14 -10.95 -9.40
N THR A 30 -7.18 -10.52 -8.56
CA THR A 30 -7.42 -10.23 -7.14
C THR A 30 -7.90 -8.79 -7.00
N PRO A 31 -9.12 -8.56 -6.50
CA PRO A 31 -9.60 -7.20 -6.24
C PRO A 31 -8.72 -6.53 -5.18
N VAL A 32 -8.23 -5.32 -5.47
CA VAL A 32 -7.51 -4.48 -4.52
C VAL A 32 -8.20 -3.12 -4.44
N GLU A 33 -8.79 -2.82 -3.28
CA GLU A 33 -9.35 -1.51 -2.97
C GLU A 33 -8.22 -0.55 -2.61
N VAL A 34 -8.30 0.70 -3.05
CA VAL A 34 -7.34 1.75 -2.72
C VAL A 34 -8.03 2.85 -1.92
N LEU A 35 -7.52 3.15 -0.72
CA LEU A 35 -7.88 4.35 0.04
C LEU A 35 -6.71 5.33 0.00
N GLU A 36 -6.98 6.55 -0.41
CA GLU A 36 -5.98 7.60 -0.62
C GLU A 36 -6.32 8.81 0.23
N PHE A 37 -5.33 9.30 0.98
CA PHE A 37 -5.36 10.57 1.66
C PHE A 37 -4.49 11.52 0.85
N ARG A 38 -5.13 12.35 0.02
CA ARG A 38 -4.44 13.19 -0.96
C ARG A 38 -4.17 14.60 -0.44
N THR A 39 -2.94 15.05 -0.58
CA THR A 39 -2.49 16.41 -0.26
C THR A 39 -1.47 16.88 -1.28
N ARG A 40 -1.43 18.19 -1.55
CA ARG A 40 -0.38 18.81 -2.38
C ARG A 40 0.67 19.57 -1.56
N ASP A 41 0.72 19.29 -0.27
CA ASP A 41 1.83 19.73 0.55
C ASP A 41 3.04 18.86 0.22
N GLU A 42 4.05 19.45 -0.44
CA GLU A 42 5.29 18.76 -0.86
C GLU A 42 6.05 18.15 0.34
N GLY A 43 5.81 18.64 1.56
CA GLY A 43 6.40 18.08 2.78
C GLY A 43 5.63 16.90 3.37
N LEU A 44 4.37 16.69 2.95
CA LEU A 44 3.52 15.60 3.44
C LEU A 44 3.26 14.55 2.38
N CYS A 45 2.97 14.90 1.13
CA CYS A 45 2.59 13.99 0.06
C CYS A 45 1.39 13.06 0.38
N ASP A 46 0.95 12.31 -0.62
CA ASP A 46 -0.18 11.40 -0.47
C ASP A 46 0.19 10.18 0.39
N ALA A 47 -0.75 9.73 1.22
CA ALA A 47 -0.70 8.41 1.85
C ALA A 47 -1.72 7.48 1.19
N ARG A 48 -1.29 6.27 0.83
CA ARG A 48 -2.12 5.28 0.13
C ARG A 48 -2.18 3.98 0.90
N PHE A 49 -3.35 3.38 0.90
CA PHE A 49 -3.64 2.11 1.54
C PHE A 49 -4.28 1.18 0.52
N TYR A 50 -3.67 0.03 0.31
CA TYR A 50 -4.16 -0.99 -0.61
C TYR A 50 -4.67 -2.17 0.22
N TYR A 51 -5.90 -2.60 -0.05
CA TYR A 51 -6.55 -3.67 0.71
C TYR A 51 -6.98 -4.81 -0.19
N CYS A 52 -6.73 -6.04 0.25
CA CYS A 52 -7.38 -7.22 -0.32
C CYS A 52 -7.90 -8.13 0.80
N GLY A 53 -9.05 -8.77 0.56
CA GLY A 53 -9.64 -9.67 1.55
C GLY A 53 -8.87 -10.97 1.65
N LYS A 54 -8.73 -11.53 2.86
CA LYS A 54 -8.12 -12.86 3.06
C LYS A 54 -8.87 -13.98 2.33
N ALA A 55 -10.15 -13.78 2.04
CA ALA A 55 -10.94 -14.69 1.21
C ALA A 55 -10.51 -14.70 -0.27
N GLN A 56 -9.86 -13.62 -0.75
CA GLN A 56 -9.43 -13.44 -2.13
C GLN A 56 -7.94 -13.78 -2.32
N ALA A 57 -7.13 -13.54 -1.29
CA ALA A 57 -5.71 -13.88 -1.24
C ALA A 57 -5.43 -14.78 -0.04
N ALA A 58 -5.33 -16.09 -0.31
CA ALA A 58 -5.28 -17.12 0.74
C ALA A 58 -3.93 -17.18 1.47
N THR A 59 -2.86 -16.65 0.87
CA THR A 59 -1.51 -16.65 1.46
C THR A 59 -0.91 -15.24 1.55
N PRO A 60 0.01 -14.99 2.49
CA PRO A 60 0.73 -13.72 2.57
C PRO A 60 1.48 -13.37 1.27
N ALA A 61 2.06 -14.36 0.58
CA ALA A 61 2.75 -14.14 -0.69
C ALA A 61 1.79 -13.67 -1.80
N GLN A 62 0.63 -14.30 -1.94
CA GLN A 62 -0.39 -13.88 -2.90
C GLN A 62 -0.88 -12.46 -2.61
N ALA A 63 -1.12 -12.17 -1.33
CA ALA A 63 -1.57 -10.85 -0.89
C ALA A 63 -0.52 -9.78 -1.15
N LEU A 64 0.73 -10.01 -0.72
CA LEU A 64 1.82 -9.06 -0.90
C LEU A 64 2.00 -8.70 -2.38
N ILE A 65 2.04 -9.70 -3.26
CA ILE A 65 2.19 -9.47 -4.70
C ILE A 65 0.97 -8.79 -5.32
N ALA A 66 -0.25 -9.12 -4.90
CA ALA A 66 -1.44 -8.42 -5.37
C ALA A 66 -1.43 -6.94 -5.01
N LEU A 67 -1.04 -6.62 -3.78
CA LEU A 67 -0.97 -5.25 -3.28
C LEU A 67 0.17 -4.46 -3.93
N LEU A 68 1.38 -5.02 -4.02
CA LEU A 68 2.51 -4.40 -4.72
C LEU A 68 2.22 -4.18 -6.20
N ASN A 69 1.58 -5.14 -6.87
CA ASN A 69 1.18 -4.97 -8.26
C ASN A 69 0.20 -3.80 -8.42
N ARG A 70 -0.76 -3.63 -7.50
CA ARG A 70 -1.68 -2.50 -7.53
C ARG A 70 -0.96 -1.17 -7.27
N GLU A 71 -0.03 -1.17 -6.33
CA GLU A 71 0.79 0.00 -5.97
C GLU A 71 1.65 0.46 -7.16
N LEU A 72 2.32 -0.47 -7.83
CA LEU A 72 3.12 -0.21 -9.03
C LEU A 72 2.28 0.46 -10.14
N HIS A 73 1.10 -0.07 -10.44
CA HIS A 73 0.21 0.53 -11.44
C HIS A 73 -0.25 1.94 -11.02
N GLN A 74 -0.41 2.18 -9.72
CA GLN A 74 -0.80 3.48 -9.20
C GLN A 74 0.34 4.50 -9.27
N VAL A 75 1.59 4.09 -9.04
CA VAL A 75 2.78 4.94 -9.13
C VAL A 75 3.13 5.25 -10.58
N GLU A 76 3.04 4.26 -11.46
CA GLU A 76 3.37 4.39 -12.88
C GLU A 76 2.22 4.91 -13.74
N GLU A 77 1.06 5.18 -13.13
CA GLU A 77 -0.18 5.63 -13.80
C GLU A 77 -0.65 4.68 -14.92
N TRP A 78 -0.40 3.37 -14.77
CA TRP A 78 -0.84 2.35 -15.73
C TRP A 78 -2.28 1.91 -15.47
N ALA A 79 -3.03 1.73 -16.55
CA ALA A 79 -4.34 1.11 -16.48
C ALA A 79 -4.19 -0.39 -16.17
N LEU A 80 -4.93 -0.90 -15.18
CA LEU A 80 -4.85 -2.32 -14.79
C LEU A 80 -5.28 -3.24 -15.93
N GLU A 81 -6.21 -2.78 -16.77
CA GLU A 81 -6.78 -3.53 -17.89
C GLU A 81 -5.77 -3.78 -19.01
N GLU A 82 -4.68 -3.01 -19.06
CA GLU A 82 -3.61 -3.18 -20.04
C GLU A 82 -2.63 -4.30 -19.64
N THR A 83 -2.70 -4.77 -18.39
CA THR A 83 -1.86 -5.84 -17.89
C THR A 83 -2.53 -7.20 -18.04
N THR A 84 -2.02 -8.02 -18.95
CA THR A 84 -2.51 -9.36 -19.25
C THR A 84 -1.50 -10.44 -18.82
N PRO A 85 -1.87 -11.73 -18.81
CA PRO A 85 -0.95 -12.83 -18.45
C PRO A 85 0.36 -12.86 -19.26
N GLU A 86 0.37 -12.32 -20.47
CA GLU A 86 1.54 -12.21 -21.34
C GLU A 86 2.58 -11.22 -20.78
N HIS A 87 2.14 -10.17 -20.08
CA HIS A 87 3.00 -9.14 -19.49
C HIS A 87 3.64 -9.56 -18.16
N VAL A 88 3.17 -10.65 -17.54
CA VAL A 88 3.62 -11.10 -16.20
C VAL A 88 5.14 -11.32 -16.14
N GLY A 89 5.74 -11.85 -17.20
CA GLY A 89 7.19 -12.06 -17.25
C GLY A 89 7.96 -10.75 -17.13
N ASP A 90 7.60 -9.76 -17.95
CA ASP A 90 8.23 -8.44 -17.94
C ASP A 90 7.96 -7.68 -16.64
N LEU A 91 6.73 -7.72 -16.10
CA LEU A 91 6.39 -7.10 -14.82
C LEU A 91 7.21 -7.69 -13.66
N MET A 92 7.34 -9.01 -13.65
CA MET A 92 8.15 -9.70 -12.65
C MET A 92 9.62 -9.30 -12.74
N GLU A 93 10.21 -9.38 -13.92
CA GLU A 93 11.66 -9.22 -14.12
C GLU A 93 12.13 -7.76 -14.03
N ARG A 94 11.32 -6.81 -14.49
CA ARG A 94 11.72 -5.40 -14.59
C ARG A 94 11.33 -4.55 -13.38
N TRP A 95 10.31 -4.97 -12.63
CA TRP A 95 9.73 -4.16 -11.57
C TRP A 95 9.76 -4.88 -10.22
N LEU A 96 8.98 -5.96 -10.06
CA LEU A 96 8.77 -6.56 -8.75
C LEU A 96 10.01 -7.28 -8.19
N LEU A 97 10.76 -8.03 -9.01
CA LEU A 97 11.99 -8.68 -8.54
C LEU A 97 13.06 -7.65 -8.12
N PRO A 98 13.37 -6.60 -8.93
CA PRO A 98 14.25 -5.53 -8.50
C PRO A 98 13.80 -4.82 -7.22
N GLU A 99 12.52 -4.49 -7.09
CA GLU A 99 11.99 -3.85 -5.87
C GLU A 99 12.20 -4.70 -4.63
N LEU A 100 11.83 -5.98 -4.68
CA LEU A 100 12.00 -6.90 -3.56
C LEU A 100 13.45 -7.23 -3.26
N ALA A 101 14.33 -7.25 -4.26
CA ALA A 101 15.76 -7.44 -4.08
C ALA A 101 16.44 -6.22 -3.43
N ASN A 102 15.93 -5.02 -3.70
CA ASN A 102 16.41 -3.77 -3.11
C ASN A 102 15.76 -3.47 -1.75
N ALA A 103 14.62 -4.08 -1.45
CA ALA A 103 13.97 -3.97 -0.15
C ALA A 103 14.92 -4.45 0.96
N GLN A 104 14.79 -3.84 2.13
CA GLN A 104 15.45 -4.31 3.35
C GLN A 104 14.38 -4.72 4.35
N PRO A 105 13.81 -5.94 4.20
CA PRO A 105 12.62 -6.30 4.94
C PRO A 105 12.93 -6.37 6.44
N THR A 106 12.24 -5.53 7.20
CA THR A 106 12.34 -5.51 8.66
C THR A 106 10.99 -5.71 9.30
N ARG A 107 10.99 -6.29 10.49
CA ARG A 107 9.78 -6.49 11.27
C ARG A 107 9.53 -5.25 12.12
N VAL A 108 8.36 -4.65 11.98
CA VAL A 108 7.90 -3.51 12.76
C VAL A 108 6.80 -3.97 13.71
N ASP A 109 6.96 -3.68 14.99
CA ASP A 109 5.97 -4.02 16.02
C ASP A 109 4.57 -3.41 15.73
N ILE A 110 3.52 -4.04 16.23
CA ILE A 110 2.12 -3.64 16.02
C ILE A 110 1.89 -2.20 16.49
N ASP A 111 2.36 -1.84 17.68
CA ASP A 111 2.12 -0.51 18.26
C ASP A 111 2.91 0.55 17.49
N LYS A 112 4.16 0.25 17.12
CA LYS A 112 4.97 1.14 16.28
C LYS A 112 4.34 1.36 14.91
N ALA A 113 3.98 0.30 14.19
CA ALA A 113 3.37 0.39 12.86
C ALA A 113 2.04 1.14 12.91
N THR A 114 1.20 0.85 13.90
CA THR A 114 -0.08 1.54 14.10
C THR A 114 0.15 3.03 14.35
N LEU A 115 1.09 3.39 15.23
CA LEU A 115 1.41 4.78 15.54
C LEU A 115 1.93 5.53 14.30
N GLU A 116 2.85 4.95 13.55
CA GLU A 116 3.42 5.59 12.35
C GLU A 116 2.36 5.84 11.27
N ILE A 117 1.55 4.80 10.98
CA ILE A 117 0.45 4.88 10.00
C ILE A 117 -0.57 5.96 10.42
N THR A 118 -1.03 5.92 11.67
CA THR A 118 -2.09 6.81 12.14
C THR A 118 -1.60 8.25 12.31
N SER A 119 -0.41 8.46 12.87
CA SER A 119 0.22 9.78 13.03
C SER A 119 0.31 10.53 11.70
N LEU A 120 0.80 9.85 10.67
CA LEU A 120 1.00 10.46 9.36
C LEU A 120 -0.32 10.68 8.63
N GLY A 121 -1.23 9.70 8.68
CA GLY A 121 -2.59 9.87 8.16
C GLY A 121 -3.35 11.01 8.83
N ASP A 122 -3.21 11.18 10.15
CA ASP A 122 -3.85 12.26 10.91
C ASP A 122 -3.25 13.62 10.58
N THR A 123 -1.93 13.66 10.36
CA THR A 123 -1.24 14.88 9.90
C THR A 123 -1.75 15.30 8.52
N ILE A 124 -1.85 14.36 7.57
CA ILE A 124 -2.40 14.62 6.23
C ILE A 124 -3.88 15.04 6.32
N ARG A 125 -4.70 14.33 7.11
CA ARG A 125 -6.11 14.69 7.32
C ARG A 125 -6.24 16.11 7.88
N SER A 126 -5.39 16.48 8.85
CA SER A 126 -5.38 17.82 9.44
C SER A 126 -5.03 18.89 8.40
N ALA A 127 -4.07 18.62 7.51
CA ALA A 127 -3.74 19.51 6.41
C ALA A 127 -4.90 19.67 5.42
N ILE A 128 -5.60 18.57 5.09
CA ILE A 128 -6.81 18.60 4.24
C ILE A 128 -7.90 19.47 4.89
N LEU A 129 -8.17 19.29 6.18
CA LEU A 129 -9.17 20.05 6.92
C LEU A 129 -8.83 21.54 6.99
N ALA A 130 -7.56 21.87 7.29
CA ALA A 130 -7.08 23.25 7.31
C ALA A 130 -7.24 23.90 5.93
N ARG A 131 -6.92 23.16 4.86
CA ARG A 131 -7.10 23.63 3.49
C ARG A 131 -8.57 23.81 3.12
N HIS A 132 -9.45 22.94 3.58
CA HIS A 132 -10.90 23.03 3.36
C HIS A 132 -11.51 24.26 4.07
N ALA A 133 -10.97 24.66 5.23
CA ALA A 133 -11.44 25.82 5.98
C ALA A 133 -10.92 27.16 5.45
N ASP A 134 -9.83 27.17 4.67
CA ASP A 134 -9.22 28.38 4.12
C ASP A 134 -10.03 28.91 2.91
N THR A 135 -10.98 29.81 3.17
CA THR A 135 -11.79 30.46 2.12
C THR A 135 -10.99 31.41 1.23
N GLY A 136 -9.73 31.72 1.59
CA GLY A 136 -8.86 32.61 0.82
C GLY A 136 -8.14 31.91 -0.34
N ARG A 137 -8.21 30.58 -0.42
CA ARG A 137 -7.55 29.79 -1.47
C ARG A 137 -8.50 28.75 -2.07
N PRO A 138 -8.47 28.50 -3.39
CA PRO A 138 -9.36 27.51 -4.01
C PRO A 138 -9.14 26.11 -3.44
N TYR A 139 -10.22 25.48 -2.97
CA TYR A 139 -10.23 24.07 -2.62
C TYR A 139 -10.56 23.24 -3.85
N HIS A 140 -9.67 22.32 -4.22
CA HIS A 140 -9.83 21.42 -5.35
C HIS A 140 -10.11 20.02 -4.81
N SER A 141 -11.39 19.66 -4.72
CA SER A 141 -11.84 18.41 -4.10
C SER A 141 -11.47 17.14 -4.89
N ASP A 142 -10.93 17.29 -6.09
CA ASP A 142 -10.31 16.25 -6.91
C ASP A 142 -8.83 15.99 -6.54
N ARG A 143 -8.21 16.94 -5.82
CA ARG A 143 -6.77 16.98 -5.53
C ARG A 143 -6.43 17.02 -4.04
N TRP A 144 -7.40 17.37 -3.20
CA TRP A 144 -7.30 17.40 -1.75
C TRP A 144 -8.52 16.68 -1.19
N GLY A 145 -8.29 15.65 -0.39
CA GLY A 145 -9.40 14.86 0.16
C GLY A 145 -9.03 13.42 0.46
N ILE A 146 -10.05 12.66 0.85
CA ILE A 146 -9.96 11.22 1.07
C ILE A 146 -10.74 10.54 -0.05
N PHE A 147 -10.16 9.55 -0.70
CA PHE A 147 -10.75 8.86 -1.85
C PHE A 147 -10.65 7.35 -1.67
N ARG A 148 -11.70 6.63 -2.06
CA ARG A 148 -11.71 5.18 -2.15
C ARG A 148 -11.98 4.79 -3.58
N ASP A 149 -11.02 4.13 -4.22
CA ASP A 149 -11.04 3.83 -5.66
C ASP A 149 -11.41 5.07 -6.51
N GLY A 150 -10.79 6.21 -6.17
CA GLY A 150 -11.04 7.51 -6.81
C GLY A 150 -12.37 8.18 -6.42
N GLN A 151 -13.24 7.55 -5.63
CA GLN A 151 -14.50 8.14 -5.17
C GLN A 151 -14.32 8.91 -3.86
N PRO A 152 -14.79 10.17 -3.75
CA PRO A 152 -14.68 10.96 -2.53
C PRO A 152 -15.29 10.27 -1.31
N GLN A 153 -14.59 10.36 -0.18
CA GLN A 153 -15.01 9.81 1.12
C GLN A 153 -15.18 10.94 2.16
N PRO A 154 -15.95 10.70 3.23
CA PRO A 154 -16.03 11.62 4.37
C PRO A 154 -14.66 11.91 5.00
N LEU A 155 -14.44 13.13 5.49
CA LEU A 155 -13.15 13.53 6.09
C LEU A 155 -12.84 12.83 7.42
N ASP A 156 -13.86 12.27 8.08
CA ASP A 156 -13.75 11.44 9.28
C ASP A 156 -13.52 9.95 8.97
N THR A 157 -13.27 9.59 7.70
CA THR A 157 -12.91 8.21 7.31
C THR A 157 -11.70 7.74 8.12
N PRO A 158 -11.78 6.59 8.80
CA PRO A 158 -10.69 6.06 9.61
C PRO A 158 -9.48 5.71 8.72
N ILE A 159 -8.28 6.05 9.17
CA ILE A 159 -7.01 5.70 8.48
C ILE A 159 -6.81 4.18 8.51
N LEU A 160 -7.05 3.60 9.69
CA LEU A 160 -6.98 2.17 9.91
C LEU A 160 -8.35 1.70 10.45
N PRO A 161 -9.24 1.16 9.59
CA PRO A 161 -10.60 0.78 10.00
C PRO A 161 -10.61 -0.44 10.94
N GLU A 162 -9.59 -1.29 10.86
CA GLU A 162 -9.42 -2.48 11.70
C GLU A 162 -8.02 -2.51 12.31
N PRO A 163 -7.88 -2.91 13.58
CA PRO A 163 -6.57 -2.99 14.22
C PRO A 163 -5.68 -4.04 13.53
N LEU A 164 -4.37 -3.77 13.52
CA LEU A 164 -3.39 -4.76 13.12
C LEU A 164 -3.37 -5.91 14.13
N ILE A 165 -3.25 -7.15 13.64
CA ILE A 165 -3.23 -8.35 14.48
C ILE A 165 -1.86 -9.01 14.52
N ALA A 166 -0.92 -8.55 13.70
CA ALA A 166 0.44 -9.04 13.62
C ALA A 166 1.42 -7.89 13.33
N PRO A 167 2.69 -8.03 13.72
CA PRO A 167 3.74 -7.10 13.32
C PRO A 167 3.77 -6.92 11.80
N ALA A 168 4.04 -5.69 11.37
CA ALA A 168 4.15 -5.37 9.96
C ALA A 168 5.51 -5.81 9.40
N LEU A 169 5.51 -6.19 8.12
CA LEU A 169 6.71 -6.35 7.32
C LEU A 169 6.97 -5.05 6.57
N ALA A 170 7.97 -4.28 7.02
CA ALA A 170 8.40 -3.08 6.33
C ALA A 170 9.37 -3.44 5.22
N LEU A 171 8.99 -3.19 3.96
CA LEU A 171 9.87 -3.30 2.80
C LEU A 171 10.77 -2.07 2.66
N GLN A 172 10.24 -0.90 3.07
CA GLN A 172 10.95 0.36 3.27
C GLN A 172 10.54 0.98 4.61
N ASP A 173 11.53 1.42 5.40
CA ASP A 173 11.32 2.08 6.69
C ASP A 173 12.31 3.24 6.86
N SER A 174 12.25 4.23 5.97
CA SER A 174 13.08 5.44 6.03
C SER A 174 12.30 6.63 6.61
N TRP A 175 12.94 7.78 6.78
CA TRP A 175 12.27 8.97 7.31
C TRP A 175 11.36 9.64 6.25
N ASN A 176 11.65 9.44 4.97
CA ASN A 176 10.99 10.05 3.82
C ASN A 176 10.14 9.06 3.00
N GLU A 177 10.17 7.77 3.32
CA GLU A 177 9.47 6.70 2.61
C GLU A 177 9.13 5.54 3.55
N LYS A 178 7.85 5.11 3.53
CA LYS A 178 7.32 3.98 4.29
C LYS A 178 6.56 3.05 3.34
N LEU A 179 6.88 1.76 3.39
CA LEU A 179 6.16 0.72 2.67
C LEU A 179 5.94 -0.50 3.57
N TYR A 180 4.77 -0.58 4.20
CA TYR A 180 4.47 -1.58 5.23
C TYR A 180 3.40 -2.56 4.76
N PHE A 181 3.72 -3.84 4.77
CA PHE A 181 2.77 -4.92 4.59
C PHE A 181 2.25 -5.40 5.95
N CYS A 182 0.94 -5.34 6.12
CA CYS A 182 0.23 -5.47 7.38
C CYS A 182 -0.90 -6.50 7.29
N GLU A 183 -1.31 -7.00 8.45
CA GLU A 183 -2.42 -7.95 8.57
C GLU A 183 -3.44 -7.46 9.60
N THR A 184 -4.71 -7.44 9.20
CA THR A 184 -5.87 -7.25 10.09
C THR A 184 -6.58 -8.58 10.30
N ARG A 185 -7.77 -8.59 10.89
CA ARG A 185 -8.55 -9.82 11.04
C ARG A 185 -8.91 -10.41 9.68
N ASP A 186 -9.52 -9.61 8.80
CA ASP A 186 -10.17 -10.09 7.58
C ASP A 186 -9.47 -9.61 6.29
N THR A 187 -8.51 -8.69 6.40
CA THR A 187 -7.81 -8.10 5.24
C THR A 187 -6.29 -8.16 5.37
N TRP A 188 -5.63 -8.14 4.21
CA TRP A 188 -4.24 -7.76 4.05
C TRP A 188 -4.19 -6.29 3.65
N LEU A 189 -3.20 -5.56 4.16
CA LEU A 189 -3.02 -4.14 3.91
C LEU A 189 -1.59 -3.86 3.46
N LEU A 190 -1.43 -3.02 2.44
CA LEU A 190 -0.16 -2.38 2.11
C LEU A 190 -0.32 -0.88 2.32
N TYR A 191 0.46 -0.33 3.23
CA TYR A 191 0.58 1.10 3.44
C TYR A 191 1.77 1.64 2.65
N SER A 192 1.54 2.63 1.79
CA SER A 192 2.58 3.30 0.98
C SER A 192 2.51 4.81 1.21
N TRP A 193 3.66 5.39 1.54
CA TRP A 193 3.84 6.82 1.67
C TRP A 193 5.28 7.21 1.34
N ALA A 194 5.46 8.28 0.56
CA ALA A 194 6.76 8.83 0.26
C ALA A 194 6.68 10.34 0.00
N THR A 195 7.71 11.07 0.42
CA THR A 195 7.85 12.51 0.13
C THR A 195 8.51 12.79 -1.22
N GLY A 196 9.17 11.79 -1.83
CA GLY A 196 9.91 11.95 -3.09
C GLY A 196 11.24 12.73 -2.97
N ALA A 197 11.71 12.97 -1.74
CA ALA A 197 12.96 13.68 -1.42
C ALA A 197 14.21 12.78 -1.47
#